data_AF-A0A1I0R6I0-F1
#
_entry.id   AF-A0A1I0R6I0-F1
#
_cell.length_a   1.000
_cell.length_b   1.000
_cell.length_c   1.000
_cell.angle_alpha   90.00
_cell.angle_beta   90.00
_cell.angle_gamma   90.00
#
_symmetry.space_group_name_H-M   'P 1'
#
loop_
_entity.id
_entity.type
_entity.pdbx_description
1 polymer ?
#
loop_
_entity_poly.entity_id
_entity_poly.type
_entity_poly.pdbx_seq_one_letter_code
_entity_poly.pdbx_strand_id
1 'polypeptide(L)'
;MKNEMSPVTSVYFVTLLKAYLRGTKTGQEVIEELRSVAPLPNEAGEETYIEVSRLLIQTASKINEHYYQDIVTAISHATDTAPTREGMIHQLEALLTGYITTEQLIRWATWHNEPDTDNGAGFFNDIAVDYFCTQLLPASSEELTLTHYKQALKIFRAESHNSLKDKVALVLLSEKERQRFLFYLGDFIQGHTAPDQLDIYLLHKFGMDHHSFPYMSTLSSIMHEPGKLPALLQIAAMEA
;
A
#
# COMPACT_ATOMS: atom_id res chain seq x y z
N MET A 1 35.78 9.59 28.95
CA MET A 1 35.68 8.36 28.14
C MET A 1 34.92 8.72 26.88
N LYS A 2 35.52 8.55 25.69
CA LYS A 2 34.85 8.81 24.42
C LYS A 2 33.86 7.67 24.19
N ASN A 3 32.56 7.97 24.14
CA ASN A 3 31.58 7.06 23.53
C ASN A 3 31.95 7.00 22.04
N GLU A 4 32.73 6.00 21.66
CA GLU A 4 32.92 5.64 20.26
C GLU A 4 31.57 5.06 19.78
N MET A 5 30.72 5.95 19.24
CA MET A 5 29.62 5.49 18.39
C MET A 5 30.27 4.73 17.22
N SER A 6 29.79 3.51 16.97
CA SER A 6 30.17 2.74 15.77
C SER A 6 30.17 3.65 14.55
N PRO A 7 31.17 3.56 13.65
CA PRO A 7 31.25 4.45 12.50
C PRO A 7 30.01 4.28 11.64
N VAL A 8 29.19 5.32 11.58
CA VAL A 8 28.02 5.39 10.71
C VAL A 8 28.52 5.46 9.27
N THR A 9 28.01 4.58 8.41
CA THR A 9 28.43 4.45 6.99
C THR A 9 27.27 4.80 6.05
N SER A 10 27.56 4.96 4.75
CA SER A 10 26.50 5.10 3.73
C SER A 10 25.51 3.94 3.75
N VAL A 11 25.94 2.71 4.10
CA VAL A 11 25.09 1.53 4.24
C VAL A 11 23.99 1.73 5.29
N TYR A 12 24.27 2.41 6.40
CA TYR A 12 23.27 2.72 7.42
C TYR A 12 22.13 3.57 6.83
N PHE A 13 22.48 4.65 6.12
CA PHE A 13 21.49 5.54 5.51
C PHE A 13 20.71 4.86 4.39
N VAL A 14 21.36 4.04 3.55
CA VAL A 14 20.69 3.23 2.53
C VAL A 14 19.70 2.26 3.17
N THR A 15 20.10 1.58 4.25
CA THR A 15 19.23 0.63 4.98
C THR A 15 18.01 1.34 5.55
N LEU A 16 18.22 2.50 6.18
CA LEU A 16 17.14 3.27 6.79
C LEU A 16 16.17 3.83 5.73
N LEU A 17 16.70 4.29 4.60
CA LEU A 17 15.90 4.72 3.45
C LEU A 17 15.09 3.58 2.87
N LYS A 18 15.69 2.41 2.62
CA LYS A 18 14.95 1.23 2.14
C LYS A 18 13.88 0.78 3.12
N ALA A 19 14.17 0.79 4.43
CA ALA A 19 13.21 0.43 5.46
C ALA A 19 11.99 1.37 5.47
N TYR A 20 12.22 2.67 5.26
CA TYR A 20 11.16 3.66 5.06
C TYR A 20 10.35 3.38 3.79
N LEU A 21 11.00 3.27 2.63
CA LEU A 21 10.31 3.11 1.34
C LEU A 21 9.48 1.81 1.29
N ARG A 22 10.00 0.71 1.83
CA ARG A 22 9.28 -0.57 1.95
C ARG A 22 8.11 -0.54 2.94
N GLY A 23 8.07 0.47 3.82
CA GLY A 23 7.07 0.64 4.87
C GLY A 23 7.38 -0.03 6.19
N THR A 24 8.50 -0.74 6.31
CA THR A 24 8.93 -1.41 7.56
C THR A 24 9.37 -0.45 8.66
N LYS A 25 9.50 0.84 8.32
CA LYS A 25 9.61 1.96 9.27
C LYS A 25 8.74 3.12 8.81
N THR A 26 8.11 3.80 9.76
CA THR A 26 7.45 5.09 9.56
C THR A 26 8.47 6.21 9.47
N GLY A 27 8.05 7.38 9.00
CA GLY A 27 8.91 8.56 9.00
C GLY A 27 9.35 8.98 10.40
N GLN A 28 8.49 8.81 11.42
CA GLN A 28 8.83 9.15 12.80
C GLN A 28 9.89 8.21 13.38
N GLU A 29 9.77 6.89 13.16
CA GLU A 29 10.79 5.92 13.59
C GLU A 29 12.15 6.20 12.95
N VAL A 30 12.17 6.58 11.67
CA VAL A 30 13.39 6.99 10.97
C VAL A 30 14.00 8.23 11.60
N ILE A 31 13.19 9.24 11.90
CA ILE A 31 13.65 10.48 12.53
C ILE A 31 14.20 10.21 13.93
N GLU A 32 13.51 9.40 14.73
CA GLU A 32 13.98 8.99 16.08
C GLU A 32 15.34 8.30 16.02
N GLU A 33 15.52 7.37 15.06
CA GLU A 33 16.80 6.69 14.86
C GLU A 33 17.89 7.67 14.40
N LEU A 34 17.57 8.59 13.49
CA LEU A 34 18.51 9.62 13.03
C LEU A 34 18.96 10.59 14.14
N ARG A 35 18.10 10.93 15.10
CA ARG A 35 18.48 11.79 16.25
C ARG A 35 19.60 11.19 17.09
N SER A 36 19.76 9.87 17.09
CA SER A 36 20.87 9.20 17.78
C SER A 36 22.21 9.36 17.07
N VAL A 37 22.18 9.70 15.78
CA VAL A 37 23.36 9.78 14.89
C VAL A 37 23.79 11.22 14.64
N ALA A 38 22.84 12.15 14.51
CA ALA A 38 23.13 13.55 14.23
C ALA A 38 22.11 14.48 14.93
N PRO A 39 22.52 15.70 15.33
CA PRO A 39 21.59 16.69 15.82
C PRO A 39 20.67 17.13 14.67
N LEU A 40 19.40 16.74 14.75
CA LEU A 40 18.36 17.20 13.84
C LEU A 40 17.74 18.51 14.36
N PRO A 41 17.24 19.40 13.48
CA PRO A 41 16.41 20.53 13.91
C PRO A 41 15.24 20.04 14.77
N ASN A 42 14.83 20.81 15.79
CA ASN A 42 13.69 20.44 16.65
C ASN A 42 12.39 20.24 15.83
N GLU A 43 12.27 20.95 14.70
CA GLU A 43 11.14 20.87 13.75
C GLU A 43 11.16 19.59 12.90
N ALA A 44 12.24 18.80 12.93
CA ALA A 44 12.28 17.50 12.26
C ALA A 44 11.35 16.52 12.98
N GLY A 45 10.11 16.44 12.50
CA GLY A 45 9.05 15.57 13.03
C GLY A 45 7.77 16.31 13.47
N GLU A 46 7.77 17.64 13.58
CA GLU A 46 6.60 18.45 13.95
C GLU A 46 6.07 19.16 12.70
N GLU A 47 4.97 18.67 12.10
CA GLU A 47 4.17 19.26 10.98
C GLU A 47 4.94 19.84 9.77
N THR A 48 6.26 19.81 9.80
CA THR A 48 7.15 20.40 8.84
C THR A 48 7.32 19.33 7.80
N TYR A 49 6.87 19.65 6.60
CA TYR A 49 6.78 18.84 5.39
C TYR A 49 8.18 18.40 4.86
N ILE A 50 9.09 18.00 5.73
CA ILE A 50 10.40 17.49 5.35
C ILE A 50 10.20 16.06 4.88
N GLU A 51 10.40 15.87 3.59
CA GLU A 51 10.47 14.56 2.96
C GLU A 51 11.58 13.72 3.62
N VAL A 52 11.22 12.59 4.23
CA VAL A 52 12.13 11.73 5.02
C VAL A 52 13.37 11.31 4.22
N SER A 53 13.18 11.00 2.93
CA SER A 53 14.27 10.68 2.00
C SER A 53 15.27 11.81 1.87
N ARG A 54 14.79 13.06 1.73
CA ARG A 54 15.64 14.25 1.66
C ARG A 54 16.38 14.49 2.97
N LEU A 55 15.72 14.30 4.11
CA LEU A 55 16.35 14.43 5.43
C LEU A 55 17.50 13.43 5.61
N LEU A 56 17.27 12.17 5.24
CA LEU A 56 18.29 11.11 5.28
C LEU A 56 19.51 11.47 4.43
N ILE A 57 19.27 11.87 3.18
CA ILE A 57 20.34 12.23 2.24
C ILE A 57 21.14 13.44 2.77
N GLN A 58 20.44 14.49 3.20
CA GLN A 58 21.11 15.70 3.74
C GLN A 58 21.91 15.41 5.00
N THR A 59 21.39 14.56 5.88
CA THR A 59 22.10 14.16 7.10
C THR A 59 23.34 13.34 6.76
N ALA A 60 23.23 12.39 5.83
CA ALA A 60 24.36 11.61 5.35
C ALA A 60 25.46 12.49 4.74
N SER A 61 25.09 13.44 3.86
CA SER A 61 26.03 14.36 3.23
C SER A 61 26.75 15.28 4.22
N LYS A 62 26.10 15.65 5.34
CA LYS A 62 26.73 16.43 6.41
C LYS A 62 27.77 15.62 7.19
N ILE A 63 27.59 14.31 7.30
CA ILE A 63 28.57 13.41 7.94
C ILE A 63 29.73 13.13 6.98
N ASN A 64 29.42 12.84 5.73
CA ASN A 64 30.40 12.63 4.67
C ASN A 64 29.79 12.97 3.31
N GLU A 65 30.40 13.92 2.58
CA GLU A 65 29.92 14.39 1.28
C GLU A 65 29.80 13.27 0.24
N HIS A 66 30.67 12.25 0.31
CA HIS A 66 30.65 11.11 -0.61
C HIS A 66 29.42 10.20 -0.41
N TYR A 67 28.80 10.21 0.77
CA TYR A 67 27.62 9.37 1.03
C TYR A 67 26.43 9.72 0.15
N TYR A 68 26.35 10.96 -0.36
CA TYR A 68 25.31 11.31 -1.33
C TYR A 68 25.35 10.39 -2.55
N GLN A 69 26.53 10.25 -3.16
CA GLN A 69 26.70 9.46 -4.39
C GLN A 69 26.47 7.97 -4.12
N ASP A 70 26.96 7.48 -2.98
CA ASP A 70 26.73 6.08 -2.56
C ASP A 70 25.23 5.78 -2.41
N ILE A 71 24.48 6.66 -1.74
CA ILE A 71 23.05 6.47 -1.49
C ILE A 71 22.27 6.53 -2.80
N VAL A 72 22.51 7.53 -3.64
CA VAL A 72 21.82 7.67 -4.93
C VAL A 72 22.08 6.45 -5.80
N THR A 73 23.34 6.03 -5.93
CA THR A 73 23.71 4.84 -6.71
C THR A 73 23.03 3.59 -6.17
N ALA A 74 23.01 3.40 -4.85
CA ALA A 74 22.40 2.23 -4.24
C ALA A 74 20.87 2.18 -4.44
N ILE A 75 20.18 3.33 -4.42
CA ILE A 75 18.73 3.40 -4.58
C ILE A 75 18.31 3.28 -6.05
N SER A 76 19.03 3.92 -6.98
CA SER A 76 18.71 3.85 -8.42
C SER A 76 18.78 2.43 -8.99
N HIS A 77 19.55 1.53 -8.34
CA HIS A 77 19.66 0.13 -8.73
C HIS A 77 18.87 -0.83 -7.82
N ALA A 78 18.17 -0.32 -6.81
CA ALA A 78 17.44 -1.12 -5.85
C ALA A 78 16.08 -1.53 -6.41
N THR A 79 15.87 -2.84 -6.60
CA THR A 79 14.56 -3.43 -6.93
C THR A 79 13.70 -3.69 -5.68
N ASP A 80 14.26 -3.47 -4.49
CA ASP A 80 13.68 -3.80 -3.18
C ASP A 80 13.20 -2.56 -2.41
N THR A 81 12.77 -1.50 -3.12
CA THR A 81 12.30 -0.24 -2.51
C THR A 81 10.78 -0.11 -2.51
N ALA A 82 10.06 -0.92 -3.29
CA ALA A 82 8.61 -0.86 -3.36
C ALA A 82 7.96 -1.19 -2.00
N PRO A 83 6.82 -0.55 -1.67
CA PRO A 83 6.02 -0.93 -0.52
C PRO A 83 5.69 -2.43 -0.51
N THR A 84 5.74 -3.03 0.67
CA THR A 84 5.54 -4.47 0.87
C THR A 84 4.27 -4.73 1.68
N ARG A 85 3.74 -5.96 1.69
CA ARG A 85 2.61 -6.34 2.56
C ARG A 85 2.95 -6.08 4.04
N GLU A 86 4.14 -6.51 4.47
CA GLU A 86 4.64 -6.26 5.83
C GLU A 86 4.70 -4.77 6.15
N GLY A 87 5.21 -3.96 5.22
CA GLY A 87 5.21 -2.51 5.37
C GLY A 87 3.81 -1.91 5.42
N MET A 88 2.88 -2.38 4.60
CA MET A 88 1.49 -1.93 4.61
C MET A 88 0.83 -2.21 5.97
N ILE A 89 1.05 -3.42 6.51
CA ILE A 89 0.58 -3.81 7.84
C ILE A 89 1.16 -2.85 8.90
N HIS A 90 2.48 -2.62 8.88
CA HIS A 90 3.15 -1.72 9.83
C HIS A 90 2.60 -0.28 9.78
N GLN A 91 2.43 0.28 8.58
CA GLN A 91 1.93 1.66 8.43
C GLN A 91 0.45 1.77 8.83
N LEU A 92 -0.38 0.77 8.51
CA LEU A 92 -1.78 0.74 8.95
C LEU A 92 -1.90 0.60 10.47
N GLU A 93 -1.05 -0.20 11.11
CA GLU A 93 -0.98 -0.30 12.57
C GLU A 93 -0.60 1.05 13.19
N ALA A 94 0.46 1.68 12.68
CA ALA A 94 0.91 3.00 13.13
C ALA A 94 -0.18 4.07 12.96
N LEU A 95 -0.95 4.04 11.86
CA LEU A 95 -2.09 4.94 11.65
C LEU A 95 -3.17 4.68 12.71
N LEU A 96 -3.53 3.42 12.92
CA LEU A 96 -4.63 3.04 13.82
C LEU A 96 -4.31 3.26 15.30
N THR A 97 -3.04 3.29 15.68
CA THR A 97 -2.59 3.70 17.02
C THR A 97 -2.42 5.22 17.16
N GLY A 98 -2.58 5.98 16.08
CA GLY A 98 -2.38 7.44 16.05
C GLY A 98 -0.91 7.85 16.09
N TYR A 99 0.01 6.94 15.78
CA TYR A 99 1.44 7.25 15.69
C TYR A 99 1.73 8.05 14.41
N ILE A 100 1.09 7.70 13.29
CA ILE A 100 1.11 8.51 12.06
C ILE A 100 -0.29 9.04 11.71
N THR A 101 -0.34 10.12 10.93
CA THR A 101 -1.56 10.67 10.36
C THR A 101 -1.92 10.02 9.02
N THR A 102 -3.17 10.17 8.57
CA THR A 102 -3.61 9.72 7.25
C THR A 102 -2.80 10.37 6.12
N GLU A 103 -2.44 11.65 6.25
CA GLU A 103 -1.61 12.36 5.28
C GLU A 103 -0.20 11.77 5.17
N GLN A 104 0.37 11.36 6.31
CA GLN A 104 1.67 10.69 6.34
C GLN A 104 1.60 9.31 5.68
N LEU A 105 0.53 8.53 5.94
CA LEU A 105 0.30 7.27 5.25
C LEU A 105 0.19 7.46 3.74
N ILE A 106 -0.64 8.41 3.28
CA ILE A 106 -0.83 8.68 1.85
C ILE A 106 0.49 9.05 1.19
N ARG A 107 1.24 10.00 1.78
CA ARG A 107 2.52 10.44 1.24
C ARG A 107 3.52 9.30 1.11
N TRP A 108 3.59 8.42 2.12
CA TRP A 108 4.41 7.22 2.06
C TRP A 108 3.90 6.23 1.01
N ALA A 109 2.59 6.06 0.88
CA ALA A 109 2.05 5.11 -0.08
C ALA A 109 2.20 5.58 -1.53
N THR A 110 2.36 6.88 -1.81
CA THR A 110 2.26 7.45 -3.17
C THR A 110 3.53 8.11 -3.71
N TRP A 111 4.68 8.03 -3.02
CA TRP A 111 5.94 8.65 -3.50
C TRP A 111 6.40 8.18 -4.89
N HIS A 112 5.97 6.99 -5.29
CA HIS A 112 6.28 6.33 -6.55
C HIS A 112 5.28 6.66 -7.67
N ASN A 113 4.22 7.44 -7.40
CA ASN A 113 3.20 7.81 -8.39
C ASN A 113 3.61 9.05 -9.23
N GLU A 114 4.90 9.34 -9.36
CA GLU A 114 5.37 10.48 -10.16
C GLU A 114 5.22 10.20 -11.66
N PRO A 115 4.70 11.17 -12.45
CA PRO A 115 4.27 10.95 -13.83
C PRO A 115 5.35 10.47 -14.82
N ASP A 116 6.62 10.48 -14.44
CA ASP A 116 7.76 10.06 -15.28
C ASP A 116 8.43 8.75 -14.81
N THR A 117 7.88 8.05 -13.81
CA THR A 117 8.49 6.83 -13.22
C THR A 117 7.87 5.51 -13.69
N ASP A 118 6.81 5.57 -14.51
CA ASP A 118 6.08 4.37 -14.94
C ASP A 118 6.75 3.71 -16.16
N ASN A 119 7.73 2.83 -15.90
CA ASN A 119 8.42 2.05 -16.92
C ASN A 119 7.68 0.75 -17.31
N GLY A 120 6.42 0.56 -16.88
CA GLY A 120 5.62 -0.61 -17.23
C GLY A 120 6.13 -1.96 -16.69
N ALA A 121 7.18 -1.96 -15.85
CA ALA A 121 7.61 -3.11 -15.08
C ALA A 121 6.84 -3.15 -13.76
N GLY A 122 6.35 -4.32 -13.36
CA GLY A 122 5.62 -4.50 -12.11
C GLY A 122 6.45 -4.04 -10.92
N PHE A 123 6.18 -2.82 -10.43
CA PHE A 123 6.89 -2.19 -9.32
C PHE A 123 6.60 -2.91 -7.99
N PHE A 124 5.40 -3.46 -7.86
CA PHE A 124 4.95 -4.19 -6.69
C PHE A 124 4.98 -5.70 -6.89
N ASN A 125 5.40 -6.42 -5.85
CA ASN A 125 5.34 -7.88 -5.80
C ASN A 125 3.95 -8.41 -5.37
N ASP A 126 3.04 -7.53 -4.97
CA ASP A 126 1.73 -7.89 -4.44
C ASP A 126 0.65 -6.96 -5.00
N ILE A 127 -0.30 -7.55 -5.73
CA ILE A 127 -1.37 -6.82 -6.42
C ILE A 127 -2.34 -6.12 -5.47
N ALA A 128 -2.47 -6.58 -4.21
CA ALA A 128 -3.30 -5.93 -3.22
C ALA A 128 -2.61 -4.66 -2.67
N VAL A 129 -1.30 -4.74 -2.44
CA VAL A 129 -0.49 -3.57 -2.04
C VAL A 129 -0.42 -2.56 -3.17
N ASP A 130 -0.19 -3.01 -4.40
CA ASP A 130 -0.25 -2.18 -5.61
C ASP A 130 -1.58 -1.42 -5.66
N TYR A 131 -2.70 -2.14 -5.68
CA TYR A 131 -4.03 -1.53 -5.73
C TYR A 131 -4.26 -0.51 -4.61
N PHE A 132 -3.84 -0.82 -3.38
CA PHE A 132 -4.00 0.08 -2.25
C PHE A 132 -3.23 1.38 -2.44
N CYS A 133 -1.98 1.31 -2.89
CA CYS A 133 -1.06 2.43 -3.07
C CYS A 133 -1.35 3.26 -4.33
N THR A 134 -1.66 2.62 -5.45
CA THR A 134 -1.78 3.27 -6.77
C THR A 134 -3.20 3.70 -7.10
N GLN A 135 -4.23 3.06 -6.52
CA GLN A 135 -5.63 3.33 -6.86
C GLN A 135 -6.47 3.75 -5.67
N LEU A 136 -6.53 2.93 -4.62
CA LEU A 136 -7.49 3.15 -3.52
C LEU A 136 -7.17 4.41 -2.70
N LEU A 137 -5.93 4.53 -2.20
CA LEU A 137 -5.54 5.70 -1.41
C LEU A 137 -5.60 7.00 -2.22
N PRO A 138 -5.06 7.09 -3.45
CA PRO A 138 -5.13 8.32 -4.23
C PRO A 138 -6.55 8.76 -4.60
N ALA A 139 -7.43 7.81 -4.93
CA ALA A 139 -8.77 8.12 -5.44
C ALA A 139 -9.82 8.31 -4.34
N SER A 140 -9.60 7.78 -3.13
CA SER A 140 -10.63 7.71 -2.09
C SER A 140 -10.15 8.14 -0.70
N SER A 141 -8.97 8.76 -0.58
CA SER A 141 -8.41 9.22 0.70
C SER A 141 -9.39 10.00 1.58
N GLU A 142 -10.20 10.88 0.98
CA GLU A 142 -11.22 11.69 1.67
C GLU A 142 -12.44 10.87 2.14
N GLU A 143 -12.73 9.74 1.49
CA GLU A 143 -13.86 8.85 1.83
C GLU A 143 -13.46 7.73 2.82
N LEU A 144 -12.16 7.46 2.97
CA LEU A 144 -11.66 6.39 3.84
C LEU A 144 -11.72 6.80 5.31
N THR A 145 -12.53 6.08 6.08
CA THR A 145 -12.69 6.26 7.53
C THR A 145 -11.78 5.31 8.30
N LEU A 146 -11.62 5.53 9.60
CA LEU A 146 -10.91 4.59 10.49
C LEU A 146 -11.45 3.16 10.40
N THR A 147 -12.75 2.97 10.16
CA THR A 147 -13.34 1.65 9.96
C THR A 147 -12.80 0.98 8.70
N HIS A 148 -12.63 1.73 7.61
CA HIS A 148 -12.04 1.21 6.37
C HIS A 148 -10.57 0.81 6.58
N TYR A 149 -9.78 1.61 7.30
CA TYR A 149 -8.39 1.26 7.61
C TYR A 149 -8.27 0.02 8.51
N LYS A 150 -9.16 -0.16 9.50
CA LYS A 150 -9.22 -1.39 10.29
C LYS A 150 -9.53 -2.62 9.44
N GLN A 151 -10.44 -2.47 8.49
CA GLN A 151 -10.78 -3.57 7.58
C GLN A 151 -9.63 -3.87 6.60
N ALA A 152 -8.97 -2.85 6.05
CA ALA A 152 -7.77 -3.02 5.23
C ALA A 152 -6.67 -3.76 6.00
N LEU A 153 -6.41 -3.39 7.26
CA LEU A 153 -5.44 -4.08 8.11
C LEU A 153 -5.84 -5.56 8.32
N LYS A 154 -7.13 -5.83 8.53
CA LYS A 154 -7.64 -7.21 8.66
C LYS A 154 -7.37 -8.03 7.39
N ILE A 155 -7.62 -7.45 6.22
CA ILE A 155 -7.36 -8.07 4.92
C ILE A 155 -5.87 -8.43 4.79
N PHE A 156 -4.97 -7.46 5.01
CA PHE A 156 -3.54 -7.71 4.87
C PHE A 156 -2.97 -8.71 5.88
N ARG A 157 -3.57 -8.84 7.08
CA ARG A 157 -3.16 -9.77 8.13
C ARG A 157 -3.75 -11.18 8.00
N ALA A 158 -4.68 -11.43 7.08
CA ALA A 158 -5.36 -12.72 6.99
C ALA A 158 -4.36 -13.86 6.75
N GLU A 159 -4.44 -14.97 7.51
CA GLU A 159 -3.46 -16.07 7.45
C GLU A 159 -3.41 -16.77 6.09
N SER A 160 -4.54 -16.82 5.37
CA SER A 160 -4.65 -17.39 4.04
C SER A 160 -4.38 -16.34 2.96
N HIS A 161 -3.11 -16.00 2.75
CA HIS A 161 -2.73 -14.97 1.77
C HIS A 161 -3.15 -15.36 0.34
N ASN A 162 -4.15 -14.67 -0.19
CA ASN A 162 -4.53 -14.70 -1.61
C ASN A 162 -4.65 -13.27 -2.12
N SER A 163 -3.59 -12.79 -2.79
CA SER A 163 -3.47 -11.40 -3.22
C SER A 163 -4.60 -10.94 -4.15
N LEU A 164 -5.19 -11.84 -4.94
CA LEU A 164 -6.36 -11.52 -5.77
C LEU A 164 -7.63 -11.35 -4.93
N LYS A 165 -7.85 -12.20 -3.93
CA LYS A 165 -8.98 -12.05 -3.00
C LYS A 165 -8.83 -10.80 -2.14
N ASP A 166 -7.63 -10.53 -1.66
CA ASP A 166 -7.31 -9.31 -0.91
C ASP A 166 -7.63 -8.07 -1.73
N LYS A 167 -7.21 -8.02 -3.00
CA LYS A 167 -7.55 -6.93 -3.91
C LYS A 167 -9.06 -6.76 -4.06
N VAL A 168 -9.80 -7.85 -4.26
CA VAL A 168 -11.27 -7.79 -4.34
C VAL A 168 -11.86 -7.23 -3.05
N ALA A 169 -11.41 -7.70 -1.89
CA ALA A 169 -11.87 -7.22 -0.58
C ALA A 169 -11.56 -5.73 -0.37
N LEU A 170 -10.40 -5.25 -0.84
CA LEU A 170 -10.00 -3.83 -0.80
C LEU A 170 -10.88 -2.96 -1.70
N VAL A 171 -11.18 -3.39 -2.94
CA VAL A 171 -12.11 -2.68 -3.84
C VAL A 171 -13.50 -2.57 -3.19
N LEU A 172 -13.91 -3.63 -2.49
CA LEU A 172 -15.16 -3.69 -1.76
C LEU A 172 -15.11 -2.98 -0.40
N LEU A 173 -14.11 -2.16 -0.07
CA LEU A 173 -14.15 -1.35 1.14
C LEU A 173 -15.20 -0.24 1.07
N SER A 174 -15.37 0.38 -0.11
CA SER A 174 -16.38 1.42 -0.32
C SER A 174 -17.77 0.83 -0.50
N GLU A 175 -18.76 1.34 0.23
CA GLU A 175 -20.16 0.93 0.09
C GLU A 175 -20.68 1.17 -1.33
N LYS A 176 -20.26 2.28 -1.95
CA LYS A 176 -20.63 2.62 -3.34
C LYS A 176 -20.16 1.56 -4.32
N GLU A 177 -18.92 1.08 -4.16
CA GLU A 177 -18.39 0.01 -5.00
C GLU A 177 -19.05 -1.34 -4.68
N ARG A 178 -19.38 -1.64 -3.42
CA ARG A 178 -20.19 -2.83 -3.09
C ARG A 178 -21.53 -2.84 -3.81
N GLN A 179 -22.25 -1.72 -3.79
CA GLN A 179 -23.56 -1.60 -4.45
C GLN A 179 -23.44 -1.75 -5.97
N ARG A 180 -22.43 -1.12 -6.59
CA ARG A 180 -22.13 -1.28 -8.02
C ARG A 180 -21.80 -2.73 -8.37
N PHE A 181 -20.98 -3.37 -7.54
CA PHE A 181 -20.58 -4.76 -7.74
C PHE A 181 -21.77 -5.72 -7.62
N LEU A 182 -22.67 -5.51 -6.63
CA LEU A 182 -23.93 -6.24 -6.52
C LEU A 182 -24.79 -6.10 -7.77
N PHE A 183 -24.94 -4.88 -8.27
CA PHE A 183 -25.76 -4.61 -9.45
C PHE A 183 -25.22 -5.35 -10.68
N TYR A 184 -23.93 -5.21 -10.97
CA TYR A 184 -23.30 -5.85 -12.14
C TYR A 184 -23.31 -7.37 -12.05
N LEU A 185 -22.98 -7.95 -10.91
CA LEU A 185 -23.02 -9.40 -10.73
C LEU A 185 -24.45 -9.94 -10.74
N GLY A 186 -25.41 -9.19 -10.21
CA GLY A 186 -26.83 -9.54 -10.25
C GLY A 186 -27.34 -9.62 -11.69
N ASP A 187 -26.98 -8.65 -12.52
CA ASP A 187 -27.36 -8.60 -13.92
C ASP A 187 -26.73 -9.73 -14.75
N PHE A 188 -25.46 -10.06 -14.46
CA PHE A 188 -24.77 -11.21 -15.04
C PHE A 188 -25.43 -12.54 -14.66
N ILE A 189 -25.74 -12.76 -13.38
CA ILE A 189 -26.39 -13.98 -12.88
C ILE A 189 -27.78 -14.15 -13.49
N GLN A 190 -28.51 -13.05 -13.73
CA GLN A 190 -29.83 -13.07 -14.38
C GLN A 190 -29.75 -13.29 -15.90
N GLY A 191 -28.56 -13.35 -16.48
CA GLY A 191 -28.34 -13.60 -17.91
C GLY A 191 -28.58 -12.39 -18.80
N HIS A 192 -28.66 -11.18 -18.25
CA HIS A 192 -28.81 -9.95 -19.01
C HIS A 192 -27.48 -9.40 -19.54
N THR A 193 -26.37 -9.73 -18.86
CA THR A 193 -25.00 -9.33 -19.23
C THR A 193 -24.23 -10.53 -19.79
N ALA A 194 -23.57 -10.35 -20.95
CA ALA A 194 -22.72 -11.37 -21.56
C ALA A 194 -21.37 -11.53 -20.83
N PRO A 195 -20.71 -12.70 -20.88
CA PRO A 195 -19.38 -12.90 -20.27
C PRO A 195 -18.33 -11.85 -20.68
N ASP A 196 -18.29 -11.47 -21.97
CA ASP A 196 -17.36 -10.44 -22.46
C ASP A 196 -17.59 -9.06 -21.79
N GLN A 197 -18.83 -8.74 -21.44
CA GLN A 197 -19.15 -7.49 -20.73
C GLN A 197 -18.78 -7.57 -19.25
N LEU A 198 -18.88 -8.75 -18.63
CA LEU A 198 -18.36 -8.99 -17.29
C LEU A 198 -16.83 -8.82 -17.28
N ASP A 199 -16.14 -9.32 -18.30
CA ASP A 199 -14.69 -9.16 -18.44
C ASP A 199 -14.27 -7.70 -18.53
N ILE A 200 -14.97 -6.88 -19.32
CA ILE A 200 -14.68 -5.44 -19.40
C ILE A 200 -14.78 -4.80 -18.01
N TYR A 201 -15.82 -5.14 -17.25
CA TYR A 201 -16.02 -4.62 -15.90
C TYR A 201 -14.92 -5.12 -14.94
N LEU A 202 -14.62 -6.42 -14.95
CA LEU A 202 -13.61 -7.01 -14.07
C LEU A 202 -12.20 -6.51 -14.40
N LEU A 203 -11.87 -6.34 -15.68
CA LEU A 203 -10.59 -5.78 -16.11
C LEU A 203 -10.47 -4.33 -15.68
N HIS A 204 -11.51 -3.53 -15.88
CA HIS A 204 -11.48 -2.12 -15.48
C HIS A 204 -11.38 -1.95 -13.96
N LYS A 205 -12.06 -2.80 -13.16
CA LYS A 205 -12.15 -2.61 -11.71
C LYS A 205 -11.12 -3.37 -10.91
N PHE A 206 -10.73 -4.54 -11.38
CA PHE A 206 -9.87 -5.47 -10.67
C PHE A 206 -8.62 -5.85 -11.48
N GLY A 207 -8.49 -5.39 -12.74
CA GLY A 207 -7.34 -5.72 -13.60
C GLY A 207 -7.26 -7.20 -13.94
N MET A 208 -8.39 -7.92 -13.93
CA MET A 208 -8.46 -9.35 -14.19
C MET A 208 -9.70 -9.71 -14.99
N ASP A 209 -9.65 -10.81 -15.73
CA ASP A 209 -10.81 -11.38 -16.43
C ASP A 209 -11.61 -12.32 -15.51
N HIS A 210 -12.73 -12.83 -16.00
CA HIS A 210 -13.54 -13.80 -15.28
C HIS A 210 -12.79 -15.11 -15.04
N HIS A 211 -11.88 -15.54 -15.91
CA HIS A 211 -11.08 -16.75 -15.68
C HIS A 211 -10.17 -16.63 -14.46
N SER A 212 -9.69 -15.43 -14.17
CA SER A 212 -8.79 -15.12 -13.06
C SER A 212 -9.53 -14.66 -11.80
N PHE A 213 -10.82 -14.37 -11.89
CA PHE A 213 -11.60 -13.84 -10.77
C PHE A 213 -11.90 -14.93 -9.71
N PRO A 214 -11.44 -14.75 -8.46
CA PRO A 214 -11.36 -15.83 -7.46
C PRO A 214 -12.70 -16.35 -6.96
N TYR A 215 -13.80 -15.62 -7.22
CA TYR A 215 -15.14 -16.02 -6.81
C TYR A 215 -16.03 -16.49 -7.98
N MET A 216 -15.49 -16.68 -9.20
CA MET A 216 -16.31 -17.13 -10.34
C MET A 216 -16.97 -18.48 -10.13
N SER A 217 -16.26 -19.46 -9.56
CA SER A 217 -16.83 -20.79 -9.31
C SER A 217 -18.05 -20.71 -8.38
N THR A 218 -17.95 -19.89 -7.34
CA THR A 218 -19.06 -19.62 -6.43
C THR A 218 -20.19 -18.86 -7.12
N LEU A 219 -19.87 -17.84 -7.94
CA LEU A 219 -20.87 -17.12 -8.75
C LEU A 219 -21.64 -18.06 -9.68
N SER A 220 -20.95 -18.94 -10.39
CA SER A 220 -21.55 -19.95 -11.26
C SER A 220 -22.50 -20.89 -10.49
N SER A 221 -22.13 -21.26 -9.27
CA SER A 221 -22.96 -22.14 -8.43
C SER A 221 -24.25 -21.50 -7.92
N ILE A 222 -24.29 -20.16 -7.83
CA ILE A 222 -25.47 -19.41 -7.37
C ILE A 222 -26.23 -18.73 -8.52
N MET A 223 -25.91 -19.04 -9.78
CA MET A 223 -26.57 -18.43 -10.94
C MET A 223 -28.09 -18.60 -10.97
N HIS A 224 -28.60 -19.67 -10.35
CA HIS A 224 -30.04 -19.93 -10.26
C HIS A 224 -30.65 -19.45 -8.93
N GLU A 225 -29.87 -18.81 -8.07
CA GLU A 225 -30.25 -18.38 -6.72
C GLU A 225 -29.72 -16.96 -6.41
N PRO A 226 -30.19 -15.92 -7.11
CA PRO A 226 -29.67 -14.55 -6.99
C PRO A 226 -29.79 -13.96 -5.57
N GLY A 227 -30.68 -14.50 -4.72
CA GLY A 227 -30.80 -14.13 -3.31
C GLY A 227 -29.55 -14.44 -2.46
N LYS A 228 -28.63 -15.30 -2.95
CA LYS A 228 -27.36 -15.62 -2.28
C LYS A 228 -26.23 -14.64 -2.61
N LEU A 229 -26.40 -13.76 -3.59
CA LEU A 229 -25.36 -12.83 -4.03
C LEU A 229 -24.89 -11.85 -2.92
N PRO A 230 -25.78 -11.26 -2.09
CA PRO A 230 -25.35 -10.40 -0.98
C PRO A 230 -24.47 -11.14 0.04
N ALA A 231 -24.76 -12.41 0.32
CA ALA A 231 -23.97 -13.23 1.24
C ALA A 231 -22.57 -13.52 0.66
N LEU A 232 -22.48 -13.81 -0.64
CA LEU A 232 -21.19 -13.98 -1.32
C LEU A 232 -20.33 -12.71 -1.24
N LEU A 233 -20.93 -11.53 -1.38
CA LEU A 233 -20.18 -10.29 -1.24
C LEU A 233 -19.75 -10.00 0.19
N GLN A 234 -20.58 -10.36 1.17
CA GLN A 234 -20.18 -10.25 2.56
C GLN A 234 -18.96 -11.14 2.83
N ILE A 235 -18.94 -12.36 2.30
CA ILE A 235 -17.76 -13.24 2.35
C ILE A 235 -16.58 -12.58 1.64
N ALA A 236 -16.74 -12.15 0.39
CA ALA A 236 -15.66 -11.53 -0.37
C ALA A 236 -15.09 -10.24 0.24
N ALA A 237 -15.88 -9.53 1.05
CA ALA A 237 -15.45 -8.32 1.75
C ALA A 237 -14.89 -8.58 3.16
N MET A 238 -15.16 -9.75 3.77
CA MET A 238 -14.82 -10.05 5.17
C MET A 238 -13.82 -11.20 5.37
N GLU A 239 -13.76 -12.12 4.40
CA GLU A 239 -12.90 -13.30 4.32
C GLU A 239 -11.98 -13.15 3.10
N ALA A 240 -11.02 -12.24 3.23
CA ALA A 240 -9.83 -12.24 2.39
C ALA A 240 -8.85 -13.29 2.95
#